data_AF-A0A974AN88-F1
#
_entry.id   AF-A0A974AN88-F1
#
_cell.length_a   1.000
_cell.length_b   1.000
_cell.length_c   1.000
_cell.angle_alpha   90.00
_cell.angle_beta   90.00
_cell.angle_gamma   90.00
#
_symmetry.space_group_name_H-M   'P 1'
#
loop_
_entity.id
_entity.type
_entity.pdbx_description
1 polymer ?
#
loop_
_entity_poly.entity_id
_entity_poly.type
_entity_poly.pdbx_seq_one_letter_code
_entity_poly.pdbx_strand_id
1 'polypeptide(L)'
;MPHSYEQKITALLEQETALRLWLEQKRALTRDSQGGTVIVGLSPEETEEFLRLSRLVQARDAGMTAADFKAVTERHAALKAILEEALQEDAIESLSSWGDSPARS
;
A
#
# COMPACT_ATOMS: atom_id res chain seq x y z
N MET A 1 10.32 -9.42 22.79
CA MET A 1 10.48 -8.10 22.17
C MET A 1 9.84 -8.17 20.80
N PRO A 2 8.63 -7.65 20.58
CA PRO A 2 8.07 -7.65 19.24
C PRO A 2 8.88 -6.65 18.44
N HIS A 3 9.58 -7.11 17.41
CA HIS A 3 9.93 -6.24 16.29
C HIS A 3 8.58 -5.78 15.73
N SER A 4 8.09 -4.61 16.17
CA SER A 4 6.78 -4.13 15.76
C SER A 4 6.80 -4.05 14.24
N TYR A 5 5.74 -4.51 13.60
CA TYR A 5 5.56 -4.48 12.15
C TYR A 5 5.99 -3.13 11.55
N GLU A 6 5.78 -2.04 12.30
CA GLU A 6 6.24 -0.70 11.97
C GLU A 6 7.74 -0.61 11.64
N GLN A 7 8.61 -1.25 12.43
CA GLN A 7 10.05 -1.27 12.17
C GLN A 7 10.36 -1.97 10.85
N LYS A 8 9.62 -3.04 10.52
CA LYS A 8 9.81 -3.80 9.28
C LYS A 8 9.31 -3.03 8.07
N ILE A 9 8.11 -2.45 8.16
CA ILE A 9 7.52 -1.60 7.11
C ILE A 9 8.45 -0.41 6.84
N THR A 10 8.92 0.27 7.89
CA THR A 10 9.88 1.38 7.76
C THR A 10 11.14 0.93 7.02
N ALA A 11 11.75 -0.18 7.45
CA ALA A 11 12.96 -0.69 6.82
C ALA A 11 12.75 -1.12 5.35
N LEU A 12 11.58 -1.62 4.99
CA LEU A 12 11.23 -1.97 3.60
C LEU A 12 11.05 -0.71 2.74
N LEU A 13 10.38 0.32 3.26
CA LEU A 13 10.21 1.60 2.57
C LEU A 13 11.54 2.34 2.35
N GLU A 14 12.48 2.22 3.29
CA GLU A 14 13.82 2.79 3.16
C GLU A 14 14.67 2.09 2.09
N GLN A 15 14.46 0.79 1.87
CA GLN A 15 15.17 0.03 0.83
C GLN A 15 14.66 0.35 -0.59
N GLU A 16 13.37 0.70 -0.72
CA GLU A 16 12.70 0.88 -2.01
C GLU A 16 12.21 2.33 -2.19
N THR A 17 13.14 3.26 -2.28
CA THR A 17 12.86 4.71 -2.37
C THR A 17 11.87 5.07 -3.47
N ALA A 18 11.95 4.44 -4.65
CA ALA A 18 11.04 4.70 -5.76
C ALA A 18 9.59 4.30 -5.42
N LEU A 19 9.41 3.15 -4.76
CA LEU A 19 8.09 2.69 -4.31
C LEU A 19 7.53 3.60 -3.23
N ARG A 20 8.36 3.98 -2.25
CA ARG A 20 7.98 4.94 -1.21
C ARG A 20 7.52 6.27 -1.82
N LEU A 21 8.30 6.85 -2.74
CA LEU A 21 7.94 8.11 -3.41
C LEU A 21 6.62 7.98 -4.19
N TRP A 22 6.39 6.84 -4.85
CA TRP A 22 5.14 6.57 -5.53
C TRP A 22 3.95 6.52 -4.56
N LEU A 23 4.08 5.83 -3.42
CA LEU A 23 3.07 5.77 -2.37
C LEU A 23 2.79 7.16 -1.77
N GLU A 24 3.83 7.96 -1.53
CA GLU A 24 3.71 9.33 -1.04
C GLU A 24 2.99 10.24 -2.04
N GLN A 25 3.32 10.16 -3.34
CA GLN A 25 2.64 10.90 -4.40
C GLN A 25 1.16 10.56 -4.50
N LYS A 26 0.81 9.29 -4.28
CA LYS A 26 -0.57 8.81 -4.23
C LYS A 26 -1.27 9.11 -2.91
N ARG A 27 -0.58 9.66 -1.91
CA ARG A 27 -1.06 9.80 -0.53
C ARG A 27 -1.55 8.48 0.06
N ALA A 28 -0.93 7.37 -0.36
CA ALA A 28 -1.33 6.02 0.00
C ALA A 28 -0.77 5.57 1.36
N LEU A 29 0.18 6.31 1.96
CA LEU A 29 0.69 6.00 3.30
C LEU A 29 -0.19 6.66 4.36
N THR A 30 -0.72 5.87 5.27
CA THR A 30 -1.58 6.29 6.38
C THR A 30 -1.16 5.66 7.70
N ARG A 31 -1.92 5.91 8.77
CA ARG A 31 -1.74 5.32 10.10
C ARG A 31 -2.90 4.39 10.43
N ASP A 32 -2.58 3.21 10.98
CA ASP A 32 -3.58 2.30 11.53
C ASP A 32 -4.09 2.76 12.91
N SER A 33 -4.98 1.97 13.51
CA SER A 33 -5.56 2.25 14.83
C SER A 33 -4.55 2.27 15.98
N GLN A 34 -3.35 1.73 15.77
CA GLN A 34 -2.25 1.70 16.74
C GLN A 34 -1.18 2.78 16.45
N GLY A 35 -1.36 3.58 15.41
CA GLY A 35 -0.41 4.61 14.98
C GLY A 35 0.76 4.09 14.13
N GLY A 36 0.70 2.84 13.65
CA GLY A 36 1.66 2.27 12.70
C GLY A 36 1.37 2.71 11.27
N THR A 37 2.43 2.91 10.48
CA THR A 37 2.40 3.16 9.05
C THR A 37 1.84 1.96 8.31
N VAL A 38 0.78 2.20 7.54
CA VAL A 38 0.17 1.21 6.65
C VAL A 38 -0.14 1.84 5.30
N ILE A 39 -0.34 1.01 4.29
CA ILE A 39 -0.86 1.44 2.99
C ILE A 39 -2.39 1.47 3.08
N VAL A 40 -3.03 2.52 2.54
CA VAL A 40 -4.49 2.67 2.54
C VAL A 40 -5.16 1.43 1.92
N GLY A 41 -6.23 0.98 2.58
CA GLY A 41 -6.95 -0.25 2.21
C GLY A 41 -6.26 -1.55 2.63
N LEU A 42 -5.00 -1.52 3.09
CA LEU A 42 -4.25 -2.70 3.50
C LEU A 42 -4.07 -2.78 5.03
N SER A 43 -4.13 -3.99 5.56
CA SER A 43 -3.69 -4.29 6.93
C SER A 43 -2.16 -4.14 7.10
N PRO A 44 -1.64 -4.12 8.32
CA PRO A 44 -0.19 -4.14 8.57
C PRO A 44 0.52 -5.32 7.88
N GLU A 45 -0.07 -6.51 7.94
CA GLU A 45 0.46 -7.73 7.34
C GLU A 45 0.47 -7.63 5.81
N GLU A 46 -0.61 -7.14 5.21
CA GLU A 46 -0.72 -6.93 3.77
C GLU A 46 0.19 -5.80 3.28
N THR A 47 0.41 -4.76 4.08
CA THR A 47 1.38 -3.71 3.78
C THR A 47 2.79 -4.28 3.72
N GLU A 48 3.18 -5.06 4.73
CA GLU A 48 4.49 -5.71 4.74
C GLU A 48 4.63 -6.67 3.54
N GLU A 49 3.60 -7.47 3.26
CA GLU A 49 3.58 -8.39 2.13
C GLU A 49 3.70 -7.65 0.78
N PHE A 50 2.92 -6.59 0.56
CA PHE A 50 2.96 -5.78 -0.65
C PHE A 50 4.37 -5.26 -0.92
N LEU A 51 5.01 -4.64 0.09
CA LEU A 51 6.36 -4.09 -0.02
C LEU A 51 7.40 -5.18 -0.35
N ARG A 52 7.30 -6.36 0.28
CA ARG A 52 8.19 -7.49 -0.04
C ARG A 52 7.98 -7.99 -1.47
N LEU A 53 6.73 -8.12 -1.91
CA LEU A 53 6.40 -8.61 -3.25
C LEU A 53 6.80 -7.61 -4.34
N SER A 54 6.63 -6.30 -4.12
CA SER A 54 7.04 -5.28 -5.09
C SER A 54 8.51 -5.39 -5.45
N ARG A 55 9.37 -5.67 -4.45
CA ARG A 55 10.80 -5.92 -4.68
C ARG A 55 11.05 -7.18 -5.49
N LEU A 56 10.35 -8.27 -5.18
CA LEU A 56 10.49 -9.54 -5.91
C LEU A 56 10.03 -9.42 -7.37
N VAL A 57 8.95 -8.69 -7.63
CA VAL A 57 8.46 -8.42 -8.99
C VAL A 57 9.49 -7.60 -9.79
N GLN A 58 10.19 -6.66 -9.15
CA GLN A 58 11.22 -5.84 -9.80
C GLN A 58 12.57 -6.56 -9.96
N ALA A 59 12.85 -7.57 -9.12
CA ALA A 59 14.07 -8.35 -9.18
C ALA A 59 14.04 -9.35 -10.34
N ARG A 60 14.57 -8.92 -11.49
CA ARG A 60 14.64 -9.71 -12.74
C ARG A 60 15.39 -11.04 -12.63
N ASP A 61 16.23 -11.23 -11.60
CA ASP A 61 17.14 -12.38 -11.47
C ASP A 61 17.05 -13.08 -10.10
N ALA A 62 15.84 -13.17 -9.53
CA ALA A 62 15.64 -13.75 -8.20
C ALA A 62 15.79 -15.29 -8.14
N GLY A 63 16.26 -15.95 -9.21
CA GLY A 63 16.34 -17.41 -9.29
C GLY A 63 14.99 -18.12 -9.18
N MET A 64 13.89 -17.39 -9.39
CA MET A 64 12.52 -17.90 -9.27
C MET A 64 12.13 -18.73 -10.49
N THR A 65 11.32 -19.77 -10.26
CA THR A 65 10.67 -20.47 -11.37
C THR A 65 9.60 -19.59 -12.00
N ALA A 66 9.19 -19.90 -13.24
CA ALA A 66 8.10 -19.18 -13.90
C ALA A 66 6.77 -19.27 -13.12
N ALA A 67 6.52 -20.40 -12.43
CA ALA A 67 5.33 -20.57 -11.61
C ALA A 67 5.37 -19.68 -10.35
N ASP A 68 6.52 -19.59 -9.68
CA ASP A 68 6.70 -18.74 -8.51
C ASP A 68 6.59 -17.27 -8.89
N PHE A 69 7.19 -16.88 -10.02
CA PHE A 69 7.10 -15.50 -10.51
C PHE A 69 5.66 -15.10 -10.84
N LYS A 70 4.89 -16.02 -11.45
CA LYS A 70 3.46 -15.83 -11.72
C LYS A 70 2.68 -15.64 -10.41
N ALA A 71 2.88 -16.52 -9.42
CA ALA A 71 2.19 -16.43 -8.14
C ALA A 71 2.51 -15.12 -7.39
N VAL A 72 3.77 -14.71 -7.37
CA VAL A 72 4.21 -13.43 -6.78
C VAL A 72 3.57 -12.24 -7.49
N THR A 73 3.55 -12.26 -8.83
CA THR A 73 2.96 -11.18 -9.62
C THR A 73 1.45 -11.09 -9.41
N GLU A 74 0.74 -12.22 -9.38
CA GLU A 74 -0.70 -12.29 -9.12
C GLU A 74 -1.05 -11.78 -7.73
N ARG A 75 -0.31 -12.19 -6.69
CA ARG A 75 -0.52 -11.71 -5.32
C ARG A 75 -0.25 -10.22 -5.19
N HIS A 76 0.84 -9.73 -5.79
CA HIS A 76 1.14 -8.30 -5.82
C HIS A 76 0.05 -7.50 -6.53
N ALA A 77 -0.46 -8.01 -7.67
CA ALA A 77 -1.54 -7.36 -8.41
C ALA A 77 -2.85 -7.30 -7.59
N ALA A 78 -3.17 -8.35 -6.84
CA ALA A 78 -4.35 -8.38 -5.98
C ALA A 78 -4.27 -7.31 -4.87
N LEU A 79 -3.13 -7.22 -4.17
CA LEU A 79 -2.94 -6.18 -3.13
C LEU A 79 -2.92 -4.77 -3.73
N LYS A 80 -2.34 -4.60 -4.92
CA LYS A 80 -2.36 -3.33 -5.65
C LYS A 80 -3.78 -2.90 -6.00
N ALA A 81 -4.65 -3.84 -6.39
CA ALA A 81 -6.04 -3.54 -6.71
C ALA A 81 -6.81 -3.02 -5.50
N ILE A 82 -6.63 -3.61 -4.32
CA ILE A 82 -7.25 -3.14 -3.06
C ILE A 82 -6.82 -1.71 -2.74
N LEU A 83 -5.51 -1.43 -2.85
CA LEU A 83 -4.97 -0.08 -2.70
C LEU A 83 -5.61 0.90 -3.70
N GLU A 84 -5.68 0.53 -4.99
CA GLU A 84 -6.22 1.41 -6.03
C GLU A 84 -7.73 1.66 -5.86
N GLU A 85 -8.48 0.67 -5.40
CA GLU A 85 -9.90 0.80 -5.05
C GLU A 85 -10.07 1.75 -3.85
N ALA A 86 -9.33 1.55 -2.76
CA ALA A 86 -9.41 2.41 -1.58
C ALA A 86 -9.03 3.87 -1.90
N LEU A 87 -8.07 4.10 -2.80
CA LEU A 87 -7.73 5.44 -3.28
C LEU A 87 -8.84 6.08 -4.12
N GLN A 88 -9.62 5.28 -4.87
CA GLN A 88 -10.76 5.78 -5.63
C GLN A 88 -11.94 6.12 -4.71
N GLU A 89 -12.22 5.30 -3.71
CA GLU A 89 -13.27 5.55 -2.71
C GLU A 89 -13.03 6.86 -1.96
N ASP A 90 -11.81 7.08 -1.46
CA ASP A 90 -11.43 8.33 -0.76
C ASP A 90 -11.59 9.57 -1.68
N ALA A 91 -11.23 9.44 -2.96
CA ALA A 91 -11.41 10.50 -3.94
C ALA A 91 -12.90 10.81 -4.20
N ILE A 92 -13.77 9.79 -4.21
CA ILE A 92 -15.22 9.97 -4.39
C ILE A 92 -15.82 10.62 -3.13
N GLU A 93 -15.50 10.14 -1.94
CA GLU A 93 -16.00 10.71 -0.67
C GLU A 93 -15.59 12.18 -0.51
N SER A 94 -14.34 12.52 -0.88
CA SER A 94 -13.88 13.91 -0.88
C SER A 94 -14.67 14.83 -1.82
N LEU A 95 -15.21 14.30 -2.93
CA LEU A 95 -16.02 15.08 -3.88
C LEU A 95 -17.48 15.19 -3.43
N SER A 96 -18.02 14.15 -2.80
CA SER A 96 -19.39 14.16 -2.25
C SER A 96 -19.56 15.10 -1.06
N SER A 97 -18.49 15.31 -0.27
CA SER A 97 -18.48 16.24 0.88
C SER A 97 -18.70 17.72 0.49
N TRP A 98 -18.42 18.12 -0.75
CA TRP A 98 -18.62 19.50 -1.23
C TRP A 98 -20.07 19.83 -1.63
N GLY A 99 -20.96 18.82 -1.73
CA GLY A 99 -22.37 19.01 -2.06
C GLY A 99 -23.28 19.38 -0.88
N ASP A 100 -22.79 19.23 0.36
CA ASP A 100 -23.59 19.44 1.58
C ASP A 100 -23.21 20.77 2.25
N SER A 101 -23.33 21.88 1.50
CA SER A 101 -23.39 23.20 2.12
C SER A 101 -24.85 23.49 2.46
N PRO A 102 -25.26 23.50 3.75
CA PRO A 102 -26.60 23.94 4.09
C PRO A 102 -26.66 25.44 3.80
N ALA A 103 -27.42 25.79 2.76
CA ALA A 103 -27.88 27.14 2.53
C ALA A 103 -28.62 27.60 3.80
N ARG A 104 -27.93 28.37 4.65
CA ARG A 104 -28.55 29.01 5.81
C ARG A 104 -29.49 30.10 5.30
N SER A 105 -30.74 29.91 5.68
CA SER A 105 -31.90 30.80 5.52
C SER A 105 -31.70 32.14 6.21
#